data_AF-A0A3B5A4K2-F1
#
_entry.id   AF-A0A3B5A4K2-F1
#
_cell.length_a   1.000
_cell.length_b   1.000
_cell.length_c   1.000
_cell.angle_alpha   90.00
_cell.angle_beta   90.00
_cell.angle_gamma   90.00
#
_symmetry.space_group_name_H-M   'P 1'
#
loop_
_entity.id
_entity.type
_entity.pdbx_description
1 polymer ?
#
loop_
_entity_poly.entity_id
_entity_poly.type
_entity_poly.pdbx_seq_one_letter_code
_entity_poly.pdbx_strand_id
1 'polypeptide(L)'
;MYEKLLSAERAVTGYTDPYTGQKISLFQALTKDLIVRQHGIRLLEAQIATGGIIDPLKCLHLPLEVAYRKGYFDAELNQILTDPTDDTKGFFDPKTKENLTYMDMLGRCVKDKETGLCLLTLNDKPKASATKEKTYTDTEIKQELEKTTVNISVGCYSGKSISLWELIHSRYFTDDQRLDFIEKYRTRQITTQTIITVVMTTQVSAQQLLDLDNFHGIRKDVTATELLESKIIDESLYKDLTAGRVTVTEVSEMNSVRKYLEGTNSIAGVYLQSTKETLSIYEAKSRSLLTPGTSLVLLEAQAATGFVIDPVRNKKLSVEEAVAQRVVGSEWKNKLLSAERAVTGYKDPYTGNTISLFQALQKDLIVKDHGIRLLEAQIATGGIIDPVHSHRVPVQVAYQRGYFDEGMNQILSDADDDTKGFFDPNTQENLTYLKLVERCITDPITGLTNAACPPPSPERGSSSPAPSRPPGRAGWRYRAAAASDSTSGSPCEGPSWATNQCGC
;
A
#
# COMPACT_ATOMS: atom_id res chain seq x y z
N MET A 1 -11.75 33.74 -10.07
CA MET A 1 -12.05 34.81 -9.08
C MET A 1 -12.81 34.25 -7.87
N TYR A 2 -13.91 33.52 -8.07
CA TYR A 2 -14.69 32.89 -6.99
C TYR A 2 -13.86 32.05 -5.98
N GLU A 3 -13.03 31.12 -6.48
CA GLU A 3 -12.19 30.27 -5.61
C GLU A 3 -11.15 31.06 -4.80
N LYS A 4 -10.58 32.12 -5.40
CA LYS A 4 -9.66 33.04 -4.69
C LYS A 4 -10.37 33.80 -3.57
N LEU A 5 -11.64 34.19 -3.79
CA LEU A 5 -12.46 34.85 -2.76
C LEU A 5 -12.84 33.88 -1.64
N LEU A 6 -13.17 32.63 -1.96
CA LEU A 6 -13.46 31.60 -0.97
C LEU A 6 -12.24 31.28 -0.11
N SER A 7 -11.04 31.25 -0.71
CA SER A 7 -9.78 31.09 0.03
C SER A 7 -9.51 32.28 0.98
N ALA A 8 -9.80 33.50 0.53
CA ALA A 8 -9.68 34.70 1.35
C ALA A 8 -10.72 34.73 2.50
N GLU A 9 -11.94 34.23 2.29
CA GLU A 9 -12.97 34.12 3.33
C GLU A 9 -12.54 33.19 4.49
N ARG A 10 -11.75 32.15 4.18
CA ARG A 10 -11.17 31.24 5.19
C ARG A 10 -10.17 31.93 6.11
N ALA A 11 -9.60 33.06 5.70
CA ALA A 11 -8.77 33.89 6.57
C ALA A 11 -9.53 34.39 7.81
N VAL A 12 -10.86 34.49 7.71
CA VAL A 12 -11.76 34.90 8.79
C VAL A 12 -12.42 33.68 9.44
N THR A 13 -12.93 32.75 8.63
CA THR A 13 -13.75 31.61 9.12
C THR A 13 -12.92 30.42 9.64
N GLY A 14 -11.61 30.45 9.42
CA GLY A 14 -10.63 29.43 9.80
C GLY A 14 -10.38 28.42 8.69
N TYR A 15 -9.13 27.93 8.63
CA TYR A 15 -8.75 26.81 7.76
C TYR A 15 -8.99 25.50 8.50
N THR A 16 -9.40 24.45 7.79
CA THR A 16 -9.51 23.12 8.38
C THR A 16 -8.17 22.42 8.21
N ASP A 17 -7.54 22.05 9.31
CA ASP A 17 -6.31 21.27 9.30
C ASP A 17 -6.63 19.83 8.87
N PRO A 18 -6.09 19.33 7.74
CA PRO A 18 -6.41 17.99 7.25
C PRO A 18 -5.89 16.87 8.16
N TYR A 19 -4.92 17.16 9.03
CA TYR A 19 -4.31 16.17 9.92
C TYR A 19 -5.04 16.05 11.26
N THR A 20 -5.64 17.14 11.74
CA THR A 20 -6.30 17.17 13.06
C THR A 20 -7.81 17.36 12.97
N GLY A 21 -8.33 17.77 11.81
CA GLY A 21 -9.72 18.18 11.61
C GLY A 21 -10.09 19.49 12.32
N GLN A 22 -9.14 20.14 13.01
CA GLN A 22 -9.40 21.36 13.77
C GLN A 22 -9.40 22.59 12.88
N LYS A 23 -10.17 23.60 13.29
CA LYS A 23 -10.10 24.94 12.70
C LYS A 23 -8.89 25.69 13.23
N ILE A 24 -8.03 26.14 12.31
CA ILE A 24 -6.79 26.85 12.60
C ILE A 24 -6.81 28.26 12.00
N SER A 25 -5.99 29.15 12.54
CA SER A 25 -5.87 30.54 12.06
C SER A 25 -5.15 30.64 10.72
N LEU A 26 -5.25 31.80 10.07
CA LEU A 26 -4.53 32.12 8.84
C LEU A 26 -3.01 31.93 8.99
N PHE A 27 -2.45 32.38 10.10
CA PHE A 27 -1.02 32.21 10.39
C PHE A 27 -0.64 30.74 10.59
N GLN A 28 -1.46 29.98 11.32
CA GLN A 28 -1.20 28.54 11.50
C GLN A 28 -1.28 27.79 10.17
N ALA A 29 -2.24 28.16 9.31
CA ALA A 29 -2.33 27.64 7.96
C ALA A 29 -1.10 28.01 7.11
N LEU A 30 -0.57 29.23 7.28
CA LEU A 30 0.69 29.67 6.66
C LEU A 30 1.88 28.83 7.13
N THR A 31 2.03 28.59 8.43
CA THR A 31 3.14 27.79 8.98
C THR A 31 3.06 26.30 8.64
N LYS A 32 1.88 25.82 8.26
CA LYS A 32 1.64 24.43 7.83
C LYS A 32 1.61 24.29 6.31
N ASP A 33 2.00 25.33 5.57
CA ASP A 33 1.99 25.39 4.11
C ASP A 33 0.62 25.03 3.49
N LEU A 34 -0.48 25.28 4.22
CA LEU A 34 -1.85 25.07 3.74
C LEU A 34 -2.36 26.23 2.87
N ILE A 35 -1.60 27.32 2.81
CA ILE A 35 -1.87 28.49 1.96
C ILE A 35 -0.57 29.00 1.34
N VAL A 36 -0.64 29.56 0.12
CA VAL A 36 0.51 30.20 -0.53
C VAL A 36 1.06 31.31 0.35
N ARG A 37 2.38 31.27 0.59
CA ARG A 37 3.06 32.22 1.47
C ARG A 37 2.73 33.67 1.15
N GLN A 38 2.84 34.05 -0.12
CA GLN A 38 2.61 35.42 -0.57
C GLN A 38 1.13 35.85 -0.49
N HIS A 39 0.19 34.92 -0.66
CA HIS A 39 -1.23 35.20 -0.48
C HIS A 39 -1.59 35.36 1.00
N GLY A 40 -1.08 34.46 1.85
CA GLY A 40 -1.28 34.52 3.30
C GLY A 40 -0.68 35.78 3.93
N ILE A 41 0.51 36.19 3.48
CA ILE A 41 1.17 37.46 3.87
C ILE A 41 0.24 38.65 3.59
N ARG A 42 -0.33 38.76 2.38
CA ARG A 42 -1.26 39.86 2.03
C ARG A 42 -2.53 39.87 2.88
N LEU A 43 -3.05 38.69 3.21
CA LEU A 43 -4.23 38.56 4.06
C LEU A 43 -3.91 38.95 5.52
N LEU A 44 -2.76 38.54 6.06
CA LEU A 44 -2.29 38.93 7.39
C LEU A 44 -2.05 40.44 7.47
N GLU A 45 -1.44 41.02 6.45
CA GLU A 45 -1.21 42.45 6.33
C GLU A 45 -2.53 43.23 6.36
N ALA A 46 -3.54 42.78 5.61
CA ALA A 46 -4.87 43.38 5.63
C ALA A 46 -5.57 43.25 6.99
N GLN A 47 -5.40 42.12 7.70
CA GLN A 47 -5.93 41.94 9.06
C GLN A 47 -5.29 42.92 10.05
N ILE A 48 -3.96 43.03 10.05
CA ILE A 48 -3.23 43.97 10.90
C ILE A 48 -3.69 45.41 10.62
N ALA A 49 -3.84 45.74 9.34
CA ALA A 49 -4.28 47.05 8.91
C ALA A 49 -5.70 47.44 9.35
N THR A 50 -6.56 46.44 9.58
CA THR A 50 -7.99 46.62 9.89
C THR A 50 -8.34 46.41 11.36
N GLY A 51 -7.38 46.06 12.22
CA GLY A 51 -7.60 46.00 13.67
C GLY A 51 -6.78 44.95 14.44
N GLY A 52 -5.99 44.12 13.75
CA GLY A 52 -5.17 43.08 14.37
C GLY A 52 -5.43 41.69 13.78
N ILE A 53 -4.90 40.64 14.38
CA ILE A 53 -4.98 39.27 13.83
C ILE A 53 -6.32 38.64 14.17
N ILE A 54 -6.96 37.97 13.21
CA ILE A 54 -8.29 37.39 13.44
C ILE A 54 -8.18 36.03 14.16
N ASP A 55 -8.97 35.89 15.24
CA ASP A 55 -9.28 34.61 15.87
C ASP A 55 -10.45 33.96 15.12
N PRO A 56 -10.24 32.85 14.37
CA PRO A 56 -11.31 32.24 13.57
C PRO A 56 -12.36 31.51 14.42
N LEU A 57 -12.06 31.18 15.68
CA LEU A 57 -12.99 30.49 16.57
C LEU A 57 -13.92 31.49 17.26
N LYS A 58 -13.40 32.68 17.57
CA LYS A 58 -14.15 33.76 18.24
C LYS A 58 -14.64 34.85 17.28
N CYS A 59 -14.24 34.79 16.01
CA CYS A 59 -14.59 35.74 14.96
C CYS A 59 -14.32 37.21 15.34
N LEU A 60 -13.14 37.49 15.93
CA LEU A 60 -12.78 38.83 16.39
C LEU A 60 -11.30 39.15 16.13
N HIS A 61 -10.97 40.45 16.01
CA HIS A 61 -9.58 40.92 15.92
C HIS A 61 -8.91 40.86 17.30
N LEU A 62 -7.72 40.27 17.33
CA LEU A 62 -6.84 40.21 18.49
C LEU A 62 -5.73 41.27 18.34
N PRO A 63 -5.43 42.03 19.41
CA PRO A 63 -4.19 42.78 19.49
C PRO A 63 -2.98 41.86 19.32
N LEU A 64 -1.89 42.36 18.72
CA LEU A 64 -0.69 41.55 18.41
C LEU A 64 -0.15 40.79 19.64
N GLU A 65 -0.08 41.44 20.80
CA GLU A 65 0.35 40.83 22.06
C GLU A 65 -0.51 39.63 22.50
N VAL A 66 -1.79 39.64 22.16
CA VAL A 66 -2.70 38.52 22.44
C VAL A 66 -2.54 37.44 21.37
N ALA A 67 -2.35 37.83 20.11
CA ALA A 67 -2.10 36.92 19.00
C ALA A 67 -0.81 36.11 19.19
N TYR A 68 0.28 36.75 19.66
CA TYR A 68 1.53 36.08 20.00
C TYR A 68 1.35 35.01 21.07
N ARG A 69 0.69 35.35 22.19
CA ARG A 69 0.44 34.40 23.28
C ARG A 69 -0.44 33.23 22.87
N LYS A 70 -1.33 33.42 21.90
CA LYS A 70 -2.21 32.37 21.36
C LYS A 70 -1.56 31.55 20.24
N GLY A 71 -0.37 31.92 19.78
CA GLY A 71 0.27 31.29 18.62
C GLY A 71 -0.48 31.52 17.31
N TYR A 72 -1.26 32.61 17.23
CA TYR A 72 -1.96 33.01 16.01
C TYR A 72 -1.14 33.97 15.16
N PHE A 73 0.02 34.38 15.64
CA PHE A 73 1.00 35.20 14.95
C PHE A 73 2.34 35.10 15.68
N ASP A 74 3.44 35.50 15.06
CA ASP A 74 4.76 35.53 15.69
C ASP A 74 5.50 36.86 15.45
N ALA A 75 6.53 37.10 16.25
CA ALA A 75 7.33 38.31 16.17
C ALA A 75 8.20 38.35 14.90
N GLU A 76 8.62 37.19 14.40
CA GLU A 76 9.45 37.06 13.20
C GLU A 76 8.68 37.52 11.95
N LEU A 77 7.47 37.02 11.73
CA LEU A 77 6.64 37.46 10.61
C LEU A 77 6.17 38.90 10.78
N ASN A 78 5.94 39.36 12.01
CA ASN A 78 5.68 40.78 12.24
C ASN A 78 6.84 41.66 11.77
N GLN A 79 8.08 41.26 12.06
CA GLN A 79 9.26 41.97 11.60
C GLN A 79 9.35 41.98 10.07
N ILE A 80 9.07 40.85 9.41
CA ILE A 80 9.01 40.74 7.95
C ILE A 80 7.93 41.65 7.35
N LEU A 81 6.73 41.68 7.92
CA LEU A 81 5.63 42.54 7.44
C LEU A 81 5.91 44.03 7.65
N THR A 82 6.73 44.39 8.63
CA THR A 82 7.16 45.77 8.87
C THR A 82 8.36 46.21 8.02
N ASP A 83 9.04 45.28 7.36
CA ASP A 83 10.20 45.57 6.51
C ASP A 83 9.74 46.11 5.13
N PRO A 84 10.18 47.31 4.70
CA PRO A 84 9.76 47.93 3.43
C PRO A 84 10.26 47.24 2.13
N THR A 85 10.72 45.99 2.20
CA THR A 85 11.08 45.17 1.02
C THR A 85 9.90 44.91 0.09
N ASP A 86 10.16 44.54 -1.18
CA ASP A 86 9.14 44.40 -2.23
C ASP A 86 8.08 43.31 -1.93
N ASP A 87 8.43 42.31 -1.11
CA ASP A 87 7.56 41.17 -0.78
C ASP A 87 6.32 41.55 0.06
N THR A 88 6.32 42.71 0.72
CA THR A 88 5.18 43.23 1.51
C THR A 88 4.27 44.17 0.71
N LYS A 89 4.69 44.60 -0.49
CA LYS A 89 3.90 45.51 -1.34
C LYS A 89 2.98 44.71 -2.27
N GLY A 90 1.98 44.07 -1.66
CA GLY A 90 1.08 43.16 -2.39
C GLY A 90 -0.07 43.82 -3.15
N PHE A 91 -0.35 45.11 -2.91
CA PHE A 91 -1.57 45.79 -3.37
C PHE A 91 -1.27 46.86 -4.42
N PHE A 92 -1.81 46.68 -5.63
CA PHE A 92 -1.57 47.58 -6.75
C PHE A 92 -2.50 48.81 -6.71
N ASP A 93 -1.94 50.01 -6.67
CA ASP A 93 -2.69 51.27 -6.81
C ASP A 93 -2.99 51.57 -8.30
N PRO A 94 -4.26 51.55 -8.74
CA PRO A 94 -4.62 51.80 -10.14
C PRO A 94 -4.35 53.23 -10.64
N LYS A 95 -4.18 54.20 -9.71
CA LYS A 95 -3.92 55.62 -9.95
C LYS A 95 -2.44 55.90 -10.13
N THR A 96 -1.60 55.47 -9.19
CA THR A 96 -0.13 55.70 -9.27
C THR A 96 0.63 54.59 -9.99
N LYS A 97 -0.01 53.43 -10.22
CA LYS A 97 0.60 52.20 -10.77
C LYS A 97 1.74 51.65 -9.92
N GLU A 98 1.69 51.90 -8.63
CA GLU A 98 2.67 51.42 -7.66
C GLU A 98 2.09 50.27 -6.84
N ASN A 99 2.97 49.37 -6.42
CA ASN A 99 2.65 48.38 -5.41
C ASN A 99 2.79 49.01 -4.03
N LEU A 100 1.77 48.88 -3.19
CA LEU A 100 1.65 49.49 -1.87
C LEU A 100 1.30 48.43 -0.83
N THR A 101 1.46 48.81 0.44
CA THR A 101 0.86 48.09 1.56
C THR A 101 -0.64 48.36 1.62
N TYR A 102 -1.40 47.49 2.30
CA TYR A 102 -2.83 47.71 2.51
C TYR A 102 -3.09 48.96 3.36
N MET A 103 -2.22 49.24 4.34
CA MET A 103 -2.30 50.47 5.15
C MET A 103 -2.14 51.73 4.30
N ASP A 104 -1.14 51.75 3.40
CA ASP A 104 -0.94 52.88 2.51
C ASP A 104 -2.12 53.06 1.54
N MET A 105 -2.69 51.95 1.07
CA MET A 105 -3.88 51.96 0.22
C MET A 105 -5.10 52.51 0.96
N LEU A 106 -5.33 52.10 2.21
CA LEU A 106 -6.38 52.67 3.07
C LEU A 106 -6.19 54.17 3.31
N GLY A 107 -4.95 54.62 3.49
CA GLY A 107 -4.61 56.04 3.64
C GLY A 107 -4.94 56.90 2.40
N ARG A 108 -5.03 56.27 1.21
CA ARG A 108 -5.41 56.92 -0.05
C ARG A 108 -6.92 56.86 -0.35
N CYS A 109 -7.68 56.10 0.43
CA CYS A 109 -9.13 56.01 0.27
C CYS A 109 -9.84 57.24 0.86
N VAL A 110 -10.96 57.62 0.26
CA VAL A 110 -11.87 58.63 0.81
C VAL A 110 -12.96 57.94 1.60
N LYS A 111 -13.19 58.37 2.85
CA LYS A 111 -14.29 57.84 3.67
C LYS A 111 -15.59 58.51 3.27
N ASP A 112 -16.57 57.69 2.92
CA ASP A 112 -17.93 58.15 2.69
C ASP A 112 -18.55 58.62 4.02
N LYS A 113 -19.18 59.81 4.01
CA LYS A 113 -19.66 60.46 5.24
C LYS A 113 -20.94 59.82 5.80
N GLU A 114 -21.73 59.16 4.96
CA GLU A 114 -23.00 58.55 5.36
C GLU A 114 -22.81 57.10 5.82
N THR A 115 -22.01 56.32 5.09
CA THR A 115 -21.81 54.88 5.32
C THR A 115 -20.53 54.56 6.11
N GLY A 116 -19.59 55.49 6.19
CA GLY A 116 -18.27 55.25 6.79
C GLY A 116 -17.35 54.34 5.97
N LEU A 117 -17.77 53.91 4.77
CA LEU A 117 -17.00 53.02 3.91
C LEU A 117 -15.78 53.73 3.31
N CYS A 118 -14.65 53.01 3.22
CA CYS A 118 -13.44 53.49 2.55
C CYS A 118 -13.54 53.24 1.04
N LEU A 119 -13.60 54.32 0.25
CA LEU A 119 -13.71 54.25 -1.20
C LEU A 119 -12.38 54.61 -1.87
N LEU A 120 -11.85 53.71 -2.70
CA LEU A 120 -10.66 53.96 -3.49
C LEU A 120 -10.98 54.89 -4.66
N THR A 121 -10.33 56.05 -4.74
CA THR A 121 -10.59 57.03 -5.80
C THR A 121 -9.95 56.62 -7.12
N LEU A 122 -10.73 56.54 -8.19
CA LEU A 122 -10.24 56.32 -9.55
C LEU A 122 -10.42 57.60 -10.38
N ASN A 123 -9.54 57.85 -11.34
CA ASN A 123 -9.70 58.96 -12.28
C ASN A 123 -10.64 58.53 -13.43
N ASP A 124 -11.68 59.31 -13.73
CA ASP A 124 -12.71 59.06 -14.77
C ASP A 124 -12.21 59.07 -16.23
N LYS A 125 -10.89 59.02 -16.47
CA LYS A 125 -10.40 58.93 -17.85
C LYS A 125 -10.56 57.49 -18.35
N PRO A 126 -11.33 57.23 -19.42
CA PRO A 126 -11.24 55.95 -20.11
C PRO A 126 -9.79 55.81 -20.59
N LYS A 127 -9.06 54.83 -20.05
CA LYS A 127 -7.64 54.60 -20.38
C LYS A 127 -7.54 54.17 -21.85
N ALA A 128 -7.33 55.15 -22.73
CA ALA A 128 -6.66 54.93 -24.01
C ALA A 128 -5.17 54.67 -23.73
N SER A 129 -4.66 53.58 -24.32
CA SER A 129 -3.25 53.34 -24.64
C SER A 129 -2.24 53.40 -23.48
N ALA A 130 -2.21 52.35 -22.66
CA ALA A 130 -0.92 51.77 -22.29
C ALA A 130 -0.59 50.71 -23.35
N THR A 131 0.60 50.77 -23.93
CA THR A 131 1.15 49.79 -24.87
C THR A 131 0.78 48.38 -24.41
N LYS A 132 -0.15 47.72 -25.12
CA LYS A 132 -0.50 46.32 -24.87
C LYS A 132 0.74 45.49 -25.24
N GLU A 133 1.58 45.19 -24.26
CA GLU A 133 2.16 43.85 -24.24
C GLU A 133 0.97 42.89 -24.29
N LYS A 134 0.83 42.15 -25.39
CA LYS A 134 -0.25 41.20 -25.63
C LYS A 134 -0.15 40.06 -24.61
N THR A 135 -0.66 40.31 -23.42
CA THR A 135 -1.00 39.31 -22.42
C THR A 135 -2.29 38.64 -22.87
N TYR A 136 -2.31 37.31 -22.87
CA TYR A 136 -3.50 36.53 -23.17
C TYR A 136 -4.52 36.70 -22.05
N THR A 137 -5.80 36.83 -22.41
CA THR A 137 -6.90 36.75 -21.43
C THR A 137 -7.09 35.31 -20.97
N ASP A 138 -7.58 35.09 -19.75
CA ASP A 138 -7.82 33.75 -19.18
C ASP A 138 -8.67 32.86 -20.08
N THR A 139 -9.60 33.46 -20.81
CA THR A 139 -10.46 32.81 -21.81
C THR A 139 -9.69 32.35 -23.05
N GLU A 140 -8.71 33.12 -23.51
CA GLU A 140 -7.86 32.76 -24.65
C GLU A 140 -6.85 31.68 -24.26
N ILE A 141 -6.29 31.74 -23.05
CA ILE A 141 -5.38 30.72 -22.52
C ILE A 141 -6.11 29.38 -22.42
N LYS A 142 -7.33 29.38 -21.89
CA LYS A 142 -8.17 28.18 -21.79
C LYS A 142 -8.42 27.55 -23.15
N GLN A 143 -8.86 28.33 -24.14
CA GLN A 143 -9.14 27.82 -25.49
C GLN A 143 -7.91 27.22 -26.18
N GLU A 144 -6.73 27.78 -25.94
CA GLU A 144 -5.50 27.29 -26.55
C GLU A 144 -4.99 25.99 -25.92
N LEU A 145 -5.11 25.89 -24.59
CA LEU A 145 -4.75 24.68 -23.84
C LEU A 145 -5.78 23.54 -24.00
N GLU A 146 -7.06 23.86 -24.27
CA GLU A 146 -8.10 22.87 -24.58
C GLU A 146 -7.92 22.23 -25.96
N LYS A 147 -7.44 22.99 -26.96
CA LYS A 147 -7.18 22.47 -28.32
C LYS A 147 -5.99 21.51 -28.38
N THR A 148 -5.07 21.60 -27.43
CA THR A 148 -3.85 20.78 -27.40
C THR A 148 -4.10 19.52 -26.59
N THR A 149 -4.18 18.37 -27.25
CA THR A 149 -4.39 17.07 -26.60
C THR A 149 -3.08 16.29 -26.46
N VAL A 150 -2.89 15.63 -25.31
CA VAL A 150 -1.73 14.80 -24.99
C VAL A 150 -2.20 13.37 -24.72
N ASN A 151 -1.48 12.39 -25.27
CA ASN A 151 -1.72 10.98 -25.01
C ASN A 151 -0.96 10.55 -23.76
N ILE A 152 -1.69 10.04 -22.77
CA ILE A 152 -1.13 9.68 -21.48
C ILE A 152 -0.88 8.17 -21.46
N SER A 153 0.39 7.78 -21.26
CA SER A 153 0.78 6.38 -21.15
C SER A 153 0.71 5.83 -19.72
N VAL A 154 0.68 6.70 -18.69
CA VAL A 154 0.84 6.31 -17.28
C VAL A 154 -0.15 7.04 -16.34
N GLY A 155 -0.59 6.39 -15.27
CA GLY A 155 -1.47 6.96 -14.23
C GLY A 155 -2.98 6.90 -14.53
N CYS A 156 -3.81 7.70 -13.82
CA CYS A 156 -5.29 7.60 -13.87
C CYS A 156 -5.95 7.87 -15.23
N TYR A 157 -5.18 8.37 -16.18
CA TYR A 157 -5.62 8.66 -17.53
C TYR A 157 -4.88 7.83 -18.58
N SER A 158 -4.21 6.74 -18.17
CA SER A 158 -3.51 5.82 -19.06
C SER A 158 -4.43 5.35 -20.20
N GLY A 159 -3.95 5.48 -21.44
CA GLY A 159 -4.68 5.11 -22.66
C GLY A 159 -5.71 6.15 -23.12
N LYS A 160 -5.86 7.30 -22.44
CA LYS A 160 -6.77 8.38 -22.83
C LYS A 160 -6.01 9.56 -23.40
N SER A 161 -6.61 10.21 -24.41
CA SER A 161 -6.16 11.50 -24.93
C SER A 161 -6.89 12.61 -24.19
N ILE A 162 -6.16 13.47 -23.49
CA ILE A 162 -6.71 14.50 -22.60
C ILE A 162 -6.13 15.85 -22.98
N SER A 163 -6.93 16.91 -22.85
CA SER A 163 -6.47 18.27 -23.14
C SER A 163 -5.46 18.76 -22.11
N LEU A 164 -4.53 19.63 -22.52
CA LEU A 164 -3.54 20.21 -21.63
C LEU A 164 -4.20 21.02 -20.51
N TRP A 165 -5.35 21.63 -20.78
CA TRP A 165 -6.16 22.33 -19.78
C TRP A 165 -6.67 21.40 -18.68
N GLU A 166 -7.32 20.29 -19.03
CA GLU A 166 -7.82 19.30 -18.07
C GLU A 166 -6.68 18.66 -17.28
N LEU A 167 -5.51 18.51 -17.91
CA LEU A 167 -4.34 17.91 -17.31
C LEU A 167 -3.67 18.81 -16.27
N ILE A 168 -3.54 20.10 -16.56
CA ILE A 168 -3.09 21.11 -15.59
C ILE A 168 -4.07 21.12 -14.42
N HIS A 169 -5.38 21.10 -14.68
CA HIS A 169 -6.42 21.08 -13.64
C HIS A 169 -6.63 19.72 -12.97
N SER A 170 -5.81 18.72 -13.29
CA SER A 170 -5.89 17.39 -12.68
C SER A 170 -5.08 17.31 -11.39
N ARG A 171 -5.23 16.19 -10.68
CA ARG A 171 -4.53 15.88 -9.42
C ARG A 171 -2.98 15.85 -9.51
N TYR A 172 -2.40 15.90 -10.72
CA TYR A 172 -0.94 15.90 -10.88
C TYR A 172 -0.28 17.23 -10.52
N PHE A 173 -1.06 18.32 -10.52
CA PHE A 173 -0.58 19.64 -10.16
C PHE A 173 -1.37 20.18 -8.98
N THR A 174 -0.67 20.77 -8.02
CA THR A 174 -1.32 21.54 -6.96
C THR A 174 -1.95 22.80 -7.54
N ASP A 175 -2.95 23.35 -6.86
CA ASP A 175 -3.62 24.60 -7.29
C ASP A 175 -2.60 25.73 -7.53
N ASP A 176 -1.49 25.73 -6.78
CA ASP A 176 -0.44 26.73 -6.89
C ASP A 176 0.48 26.53 -8.11
N GLN A 177 0.85 25.28 -8.40
CA GLN A 177 1.58 24.95 -9.63
C GLN A 177 0.75 25.33 -10.87
N ARG A 178 -0.56 25.08 -10.83
CA ARG A 178 -1.49 25.47 -11.90
C ARG A 178 -1.50 26.99 -12.11
N LEU A 179 -1.60 27.76 -11.03
CA LEU A 179 -1.59 29.21 -11.09
C LEU A 179 -0.27 29.76 -11.63
N ASP A 180 0.86 29.20 -11.20
CA ASP A 180 2.19 29.56 -11.70
C ASP A 180 2.35 29.23 -13.20
N PHE A 181 1.86 28.07 -13.67
CA PHE A 181 1.85 27.74 -15.10
C PHE A 181 1.01 28.73 -15.91
N ILE A 182 -0.18 29.08 -15.42
CA ILE A 182 -1.07 30.01 -16.12
C ILE A 182 -0.47 31.42 -16.17
N GLU A 183 0.17 31.90 -15.09
CA GLU A 183 0.84 33.20 -15.06
C GLU A 183 2.09 33.24 -15.97
N LYS A 184 2.92 32.18 -15.94
CA LYS A 184 4.09 32.06 -16.82
C LYS A 184 3.69 31.97 -18.29
N TYR A 185 2.58 31.30 -18.60
CA TYR A 185 2.04 31.24 -19.96
C TYR A 185 1.45 32.59 -20.39
N ARG A 186 0.73 33.28 -19.49
CA ARG A 186 0.18 34.62 -19.72
C ARG A 186 1.28 35.64 -20.03
N THR A 187 2.41 35.55 -19.33
CA THR A 187 3.59 36.40 -19.51
C THR A 187 4.55 35.91 -20.60
N ARG A 188 4.18 34.85 -21.35
CA ARG A 188 4.99 34.22 -22.44
C ARG A 188 6.37 33.73 -22.02
N GLN A 189 6.57 33.45 -20.73
CA GLN A 189 7.81 32.89 -20.21
C GLN A 189 7.95 31.40 -20.52
N ILE A 190 6.84 30.70 -20.78
CA ILE A 190 6.81 29.27 -21.12
C ILE A 190 5.99 29.01 -22.38
N THR A 191 6.34 27.95 -23.12
CA THR A 191 5.63 27.51 -24.33
C THR A 191 4.78 26.28 -24.05
N THR A 192 3.79 26.00 -24.92
CA THR A 192 2.97 24.78 -24.85
C THR A 192 3.83 23.51 -24.80
N GLN A 193 4.95 23.48 -25.52
CA GLN A 193 5.88 22.34 -25.53
C GLN A 193 6.61 22.17 -24.18
N THR A 194 6.96 23.27 -23.52
CA THR A 194 7.54 23.25 -22.18
C THR A 194 6.54 22.71 -21.17
N ILE A 195 5.26 23.12 -21.27
CA ILE A 195 4.19 22.61 -20.40
C ILE A 195 4.01 21.10 -20.61
N ILE A 196 3.94 20.62 -21.86
CA ILE A 196 3.86 19.19 -22.17
C ILE A 196 5.05 18.43 -21.56
N THR A 197 6.26 18.99 -21.65
CA THR A 197 7.45 18.36 -21.08
C THR A 197 7.36 18.26 -19.56
N VAL A 198 7.01 19.36 -18.88
CA VAL A 198 6.89 19.38 -17.41
C VAL A 198 5.77 18.46 -16.94
N VAL A 199 4.65 18.41 -17.65
CA VAL A 199 3.57 17.44 -17.46
C VAL A 199 4.07 16.00 -17.58
N MET A 200 4.76 15.66 -18.67
CA MET A 200 5.22 14.29 -18.89
C MET A 200 6.26 13.89 -17.83
N THR A 201 7.16 14.81 -17.46
CA THR A 201 8.15 14.58 -16.40
C THR A 201 7.50 14.45 -15.03
N THR A 202 6.56 15.32 -14.66
CA THR A 202 5.84 15.22 -13.37
C THR A 202 4.99 13.96 -13.28
N GLN A 203 4.41 13.49 -14.39
CA GLN A 203 3.70 12.20 -14.43
C GLN A 203 4.64 11.00 -14.20
N VAL A 204 5.82 11.00 -14.84
CA VAL A 204 6.82 9.94 -14.66
C VAL A 204 7.39 9.98 -13.23
N SER A 205 7.71 11.16 -12.71
CA SER A 205 8.26 11.33 -11.36
C SER A 205 7.22 11.08 -10.25
N ALA A 206 5.96 11.49 -10.42
CA ALA A 206 4.90 11.22 -9.45
C ALA A 206 4.55 9.72 -9.40
N GLN A 207 4.59 9.02 -10.54
CA GLN A 207 4.46 7.56 -10.54
C GLN A 207 5.68 6.88 -9.87
N GLN A 208 6.89 7.36 -10.12
CA GLN A 208 8.09 6.87 -9.43
C GLN A 208 8.04 7.09 -7.91
N LEU A 209 7.51 8.23 -7.43
CA LEU A 209 7.34 8.48 -5.99
C LEU A 209 6.25 7.58 -5.36
N LEU A 210 5.12 7.38 -6.05
CA LEU A 210 4.02 6.55 -5.55
C LEU A 210 4.31 5.05 -5.59
N ASP A 211 5.17 4.60 -6.50
CA ASP A 211 5.63 3.21 -6.58
C ASP A 211 6.79 2.92 -5.59
N LEU A 212 7.22 3.90 -4.78
CA LEU A 212 8.34 3.80 -3.83
C LEU A 212 7.93 3.83 -2.34
N ASP A 213 6.64 4.03 -2.02
CA ASP A 213 6.15 4.14 -0.62
C ASP A 213 5.56 2.84 -0.05
N ASN A 214 5.47 1.77 -0.86
CA ASN A 214 4.91 0.50 -0.41
C ASN A 214 5.98 -0.59 -0.31
N PHE A 215 5.89 -1.38 0.75
CA PHE A 215 6.74 -2.53 0.99
C PHE A 215 6.19 -3.72 0.21
N HIS A 216 7.04 -4.47 -0.49
CA HIS A 216 6.60 -5.71 -1.13
C HIS A 216 6.33 -6.77 -0.06
N GLY A 217 5.05 -7.18 0.05
CA GLY A 217 4.63 -8.32 0.87
C GLY A 217 4.73 -9.65 0.12
N ILE A 218 3.95 -10.64 0.55
CA ILE A 218 3.99 -12.01 0.02
C ILE A 218 3.31 -12.11 -1.36
N ARG A 219 2.18 -11.42 -1.55
CA ARG A 219 1.39 -11.39 -2.80
C ARG A 219 0.93 -9.99 -3.20
N LYS A 220 0.97 -9.04 -2.28
CA LYS A 220 0.54 -7.65 -2.48
C LYS A 220 1.50 -6.72 -1.78
N ASP A 221 1.47 -5.47 -2.18
CA ASP A 221 2.20 -4.42 -1.49
C ASP A 221 1.53 -4.05 -0.17
N VAL A 222 2.35 -3.63 0.79
CA VAL A 222 1.98 -3.32 2.17
C VAL A 222 2.35 -1.88 2.45
N THR A 223 1.42 -1.11 2.98
CA THR A 223 1.66 0.31 3.29
C THR A 223 2.46 0.45 4.58
N ALA A 224 3.18 1.56 4.73
CA ALA A 224 3.86 1.90 5.98
C ALA A 224 2.89 2.00 7.17
N THR A 225 1.66 2.48 6.94
CA THR A 225 0.62 2.56 7.98
C THR A 225 0.23 1.19 8.50
N GLU A 226 0.09 0.20 7.61
CA GLU A 226 -0.24 -1.17 7.97
C GLU A 226 0.88 -1.81 8.80
N LEU A 227 2.15 -1.58 8.45
CA LEU A 227 3.27 -2.07 9.25
C LEU A 227 3.29 -1.47 10.67
N LEU A 228 2.87 -0.22 10.83
CA LEU A 228 2.76 0.44 12.13
C LEU A 228 1.60 -0.15 12.95
N GLU A 229 0.42 -0.28 12.34
CA GLU A 229 -0.77 -0.87 12.97
C GLU A 229 -0.53 -2.34 13.37
N SER A 230 0.26 -3.07 12.57
CA SER A 230 0.73 -4.42 12.85
C SER A 230 1.89 -4.48 13.84
N LYS A 231 2.34 -3.35 14.40
CA LYS A 231 3.45 -3.25 15.37
C LYS A 231 4.75 -3.89 14.87
N ILE A 232 4.97 -3.86 13.54
CA ILE A 232 6.17 -4.36 12.89
C ILE A 232 7.25 -3.27 12.89
N ILE A 233 6.83 -2.03 12.66
CA ILE A 233 7.65 -0.83 12.82
C ILE A 233 7.12 0.00 13.99
N ASP A 234 7.99 0.80 14.59
CA ASP A 234 7.62 1.72 15.65
C ASP A 234 7.27 3.12 15.10
N GLU A 235 6.71 3.97 15.97
CA GLU A 235 6.33 5.33 15.59
C GLU A 235 7.51 6.19 15.18
N SER A 236 8.72 5.94 15.72
CA SER A 236 9.94 6.66 15.33
C SER A 236 10.32 6.35 13.89
N LEU A 237 10.41 5.06 13.54
CA LEU A 237 10.77 4.60 12.22
C LEU A 237 9.72 5.01 11.18
N TYR A 238 8.44 5.00 11.55
CA TYR A 238 7.37 5.51 10.70
C TYR A 238 7.51 7.02 10.44
N LYS A 239 7.87 7.82 11.45
CA LYS A 239 8.15 9.26 11.29
C LYS A 239 9.39 9.51 10.44
N ASP A 240 10.43 8.70 10.59
CA ASP A 240 11.65 8.81 9.79
C ASP A 240 11.42 8.43 8.32
N LEU A 241 10.59 7.41 8.07
CA LEU A 241 10.18 6.99 6.74
C LEU A 241 9.32 8.07 6.06
N THR A 242 8.31 8.60 6.75
CA THR A 242 7.42 9.66 6.22
C THR A 242 8.14 11.00 6.02
N ALA A 243 9.19 11.27 6.80
CA ALA A 243 10.06 12.42 6.61
C ALA A 243 11.16 12.20 5.55
N GLY A 244 11.23 11.02 4.94
CA GLY A 244 12.22 10.69 3.91
C GLY A 244 13.67 10.58 4.41
N ARG A 245 13.88 10.37 5.72
CA ARG A 245 15.21 10.18 6.32
C ARG A 245 15.77 8.77 6.10
N VAL A 246 14.86 7.81 5.97
CA VAL A 246 15.14 6.39 5.73
C VAL A 246 14.28 5.97 4.54
N THR A 247 14.81 5.10 3.69
CA THR A 247 14.12 4.61 2.48
C THR A 247 13.35 3.31 2.75
N VAL A 248 12.30 3.04 1.96
CA VAL A 248 11.57 1.76 2.02
C VAL A 248 12.51 0.58 1.79
N THR A 249 13.50 0.71 0.90
CA THR A 249 14.52 -0.32 0.65
C THR A 249 15.35 -0.63 1.90
N GLU A 250 15.84 0.40 2.60
CA GLU A 250 16.63 0.20 3.83
C GLU A 250 15.80 -0.46 4.92
N VAL A 251 14.55 -0.02 5.12
CA VAL A 251 13.64 -0.62 6.11
C VAL A 251 13.28 -2.06 5.73
N SER A 252 13.08 -2.35 4.45
CA SER A 252 12.76 -3.71 3.95
C SER A 252 13.90 -4.69 4.17
N GLU A 253 15.15 -4.22 4.14
CA GLU A 253 16.35 -5.04 4.38
C GLU A 253 16.61 -5.31 5.86
N MET A 254 16.00 -4.53 6.78
CA MET A 254 16.11 -4.77 8.22
C MET A 254 15.51 -6.13 8.58
N ASN A 255 16.29 -6.99 9.24
CA ASN A 255 15.83 -8.33 9.67
C ASN A 255 14.58 -8.29 10.56
N SER A 256 14.37 -7.21 11.31
CA SER A 256 13.17 -6.98 12.14
C SER A 256 11.89 -6.88 11.31
N VAL A 257 11.96 -6.34 10.10
CA VAL A 257 10.83 -6.09 9.19
C VAL A 257 10.74 -7.16 8.11
N ARG A 258 11.87 -7.53 7.50
CA ARG A 258 11.98 -8.54 6.43
C ARG A 258 11.30 -9.86 6.79
N LYS A 259 11.48 -10.31 8.04
CA LYS A 259 10.87 -11.56 8.56
C LYS A 259 9.35 -11.53 8.55
N TYR A 260 8.73 -10.34 8.55
CA TYR A 260 7.29 -10.17 8.48
C TYR A 260 6.80 -9.93 7.05
N LEU A 261 7.58 -9.27 6.19
CA LEU A 261 7.22 -9.05 4.80
C LEU A 261 7.24 -10.34 3.96
N GLU A 262 8.35 -11.07 4.00
CA GLU A 262 8.55 -12.27 3.19
C GLU A 262 8.63 -13.56 4.01
N GLY A 263 8.94 -13.45 5.30
CA GLY A 263 9.25 -14.57 6.15
C GLY A 263 10.74 -14.86 6.36
N THR A 264 11.00 -15.79 7.27
CA THR A 264 12.31 -16.46 7.41
C THR A 264 12.35 -17.75 6.61
N ASN A 265 13.52 -18.34 6.49
CA ASN A 265 13.77 -19.49 5.63
C ASN A 265 12.87 -20.68 5.98
N SER A 266 12.09 -21.14 5.00
CA SER A 266 11.45 -22.44 5.01
C SER A 266 12.39 -23.51 4.43
N ILE A 267 12.07 -24.78 4.64
CA ILE A 267 12.80 -25.90 4.02
C ILE A 267 12.66 -25.80 2.51
N ALA A 268 13.72 -25.34 1.83
CA ALA A 268 13.75 -25.02 0.41
C ALA A 268 13.91 -26.24 -0.48
N GLY A 269 14.66 -27.24 -0.02
CA GLY A 269 15.06 -28.39 -0.82
C GLY A 269 15.74 -29.48 -0.01
N VAL A 270 16.41 -30.38 -0.73
CA VAL A 270 17.18 -31.48 -0.16
C VAL A 270 18.64 -31.31 -0.54
N TYR A 271 19.54 -31.41 0.43
CA TYR A 271 20.98 -31.38 0.21
C TYR A 271 21.57 -32.79 0.35
N LEU A 272 22.17 -33.30 -0.74
CA LEU A 272 22.87 -34.58 -0.74
C LEU A 272 24.30 -34.37 -0.28
N GLN A 273 24.63 -34.86 0.92
CA GLN A 273 25.97 -34.71 1.49
C GLN A 273 27.04 -35.46 0.68
N SER A 274 26.69 -36.60 0.07
CA SER A 274 27.62 -37.44 -0.68
C SER A 274 28.10 -36.78 -1.97
N THR A 275 27.21 -36.09 -2.68
CA THR A 275 27.49 -35.44 -3.98
C THR A 275 27.67 -33.94 -3.86
N LYS A 276 27.36 -33.36 -2.69
CA LYS A 276 27.26 -31.91 -2.46
C LYS A 276 26.28 -31.22 -3.42
N GLU A 277 25.24 -31.93 -3.82
CA GLU A 277 24.21 -31.46 -4.75
C GLU A 277 22.97 -30.97 -3.98
N THR A 278 22.43 -29.83 -4.37
CA THR A 278 21.14 -29.32 -3.88
C THR A 278 20.05 -29.68 -4.88
N LEU A 279 18.98 -30.31 -4.41
CA LEU A 279 17.82 -30.72 -5.20
C LEU A 279 16.56 -30.02 -4.73
N SER A 280 15.65 -29.75 -5.66
CA SER A 280 14.27 -29.42 -5.30
C SER A 280 13.57 -30.63 -4.65
N ILE A 281 12.53 -30.37 -3.85
CA ILE A 281 11.75 -31.45 -3.19
C ILE A 281 11.12 -32.40 -4.24
N TYR A 282 10.71 -31.87 -5.39
CA TYR A 282 10.11 -32.64 -6.47
C TYR A 282 11.13 -33.51 -7.22
N GLU A 283 12.36 -33.01 -7.42
CA GLU A 283 13.45 -33.82 -7.98
C GLU A 283 13.87 -34.93 -7.02
N ALA A 284 13.96 -34.64 -5.72
CA ALA A 284 14.25 -35.64 -4.70
C ALA A 284 13.20 -36.76 -4.69
N LYS A 285 11.91 -36.42 -4.86
CA LYS A 285 10.82 -37.41 -5.09
C LYS A 285 11.06 -38.23 -6.36
N SER A 286 11.38 -37.57 -7.47
CA SER A 286 11.58 -38.23 -8.78
C SER A 286 12.77 -39.19 -8.77
N ARG A 287 13.77 -38.92 -7.94
CA ARG A 287 14.92 -39.81 -7.68
C ARG A 287 14.69 -40.82 -6.55
N SER A 288 13.47 -40.93 -6.02
CA SER A 288 13.08 -41.83 -4.91
C SER A 288 13.86 -41.60 -3.59
N LEU A 289 14.42 -40.41 -3.40
CA LEU A 289 15.09 -40.00 -2.14
C LEU A 289 14.09 -39.57 -1.08
N LEU A 290 12.93 -39.07 -1.50
CA LEU A 290 11.80 -38.76 -0.65
C LEU A 290 10.56 -39.53 -1.10
N THR A 291 9.75 -39.96 -0.13
CA THR A 291 8.44 -40.56 -0.44
C THR A 291 7.49 -39.49 -0.99
N PRO A 292 6.53 -39.86 -1.88
CA PRO A 292 5.54 -38.92 -2.38
C PRO A 292 4.73 -38.21 -1.27
N GLY A 293 4.49 -38.89 -0.14
CA GLY A 293 3.80 -38.32 1.01
C GLY A 293 4.62 -37.22 1.69
N THR A 294 5.88 -37.51 2.03
CA THR A 294 6.80 -36.54 2.66
C THR A 294 7.01 -35.32 1.75
N SER A 295 7.23 -35.55 0.45
CA SER A 295 7.43 -34.46 -0.52
C SER A 295 6.21 -33.56 -0.65
N LEU A 296 5.01 -34.12 -0.68
CA LEU A 296 3.78 -33.33 -0.76
C LEU A 296 3.62 -32.45 0.47
N VAL A 297 3.85 -33.00 1.67
CA VAL A 297 3.72 -32.26 2.94
C VAL A 297 4.70 -31.08 3.01
N LEU A 298 5.95 -31.27 2.57
CA LEU A 298 6.95 -30.20 2.54
C LEU A 298 6.61 -29.12 1.51
N LEU A 299 6.10 -29.50 0.34
CA LEU A 299 5.65 -28.54 -0.68
C LEU A 299 4.38 -27.78 -0.25
N GLU A 300 3.46 -28.43 0.47
CA GLU A 300 2.30 -27.76 1.06
C GLU A 300 2.74 -26.73 2.10
N ALA A 301 3.76 -27.04 2.92
CA ALA A 301 4.34 -26.08 3.86
C ALA A 301 5.02 -24.89 3.15
N GLN A 302 5.74 -25.13 2.05
CA GLN A 302 6.27 -24.04 1.21
C GLN A 302 5.16 -23.14 0.66
N ALA A 303 4.12 -23.74 0.06
CA ALA A 303 2.98 -23.00 -0.47
C ALA A 303 2.23 -22.19 0.61
N ALA A 304 2.07 -22.76 1.81
CA ALA A 304 1.39 -22.11 2.93
C ALA A 304 2.23 -21.06 3.67
N THR A 305 3.55 -21.04 3.47
CA THR A 305 4.45 -20.03 4.03
C THR A 305 4.74 -18.91 3.05
N GLY A 306 4.34 -19.04 1.80
CA GLY A 306 4.36 -17.94 0.83
C GLY A 306 4.80 -18.36 -0.54
N PHE A 307 5.76 -19.27 -0.70
CA PHE A 307 6.35 -19.53 -2.02
C PHE A 307 6.80 -20.98 -2.15
N VAL A 308 6.59 -21.55 -3.33
CA VAL A 308 7.30 -22.75 -3.75
C VAL A 308 8.71 -22.34 -4.15
N ILE A 309 9.71 -22.99 -3.57
CA ILE A 309 11.11 -22.59 -3.72
C ILE A 309 11.79 -23.52 -4.73
N ASP A 310 12.45 -22.91 -5.72
CA ASP A 310 13.46 -23.57 -6.54
C ASP A 310 14.84 -23.27 -5.93
N PRO A 311 15.44 -24.21 -5.19
CA PRO A 311 16.70 -23.99 -4.51
C PRO A 311 17.90 -23.98 -5.47
N VAL A 312 17.76 -24.51 -6.70
CA VAL A 312 18.83 -24.54 -7.70
C VAL A 312 18.96 -23.18 -8.39
N ARG A 313 17.83 -22.55 -8.70
CA ARG A 313 17.78 -21.22 -9.34
C ARG A 313 17.60 -20.07 -8.36
N ASN A 314 17.48 -20.37 -7.07
CA ASN A 314 17.17 -19.43 -5.99
C ASN A 314 15.93 -18.57 -6.31
N LYS A 315 14.84 -19.21 -6.74
CA LYS A 315 13.58 -18.53 -7.09
C LYS A 315 12.48 -18.88 -6.11
N LYS A 316 11.73 -17.86 -5.69
CA LYS A 316 10.47 -17.98 -4.96
C LYS A 316 9.33 -17.81 -5.96
N LEU A 317 8.47 -18.82 -6.09
CA LEU A 317 7.42 -18.88 -7.10
C LEU A 317 6.05 -19.08 -6.45
N SER A 318 5.00 -18.55 -7.08
CA SER A 318 3.63 -19.01 -6.81
C SER A 318 3.45 -20.47 -7.26
N VAL A 319 2.39 -21.13 -6.79
CA VAL A 319 2.10 -22.52 -7.18
C VAL A 319 1.91 -22.64 -8.71
N GLU A 320 1.24 -21.66 -9.32
CA GLU A 320 0.99 -21.65 -10.75
C GLU A 320 2.28 -21.50 -11.57
N GLU A 321 3.16 -20.59 -11.15
CA GLU A 321 4.47 -20.40 -11.78
C GLU A 321 5.37 -21.63 -11.59
N ALA A 322 5.37 -22.24 -10.41
CA ALA A 322 6.15 -23.44 -10.13
C ALA A 322 5.74 -24.63 -11.02
N VAL A 323 4.44 -24.79 -11.29
CA VAL A 323 3.95 -25.81 -12.23
C VAL A 323 4.30 -25.44 -13.67
N ALA A 324 4.16 -24.17 -14.07
CA ALA A 324 4.52 -23.71 -15.41
C ALA A 324 6.02 -23.89 -15.71
N GLN A 325 6.87 -23.65 -14.72
CA GLN A 325 8.33 -23.83 -14.79
C GLN A 325 8.79 -25.27 -14.51
N ARG A 326 7.85 -26.20 -14.25
CA ARG A 326 8.09 -27.63 -13.93
C ARG A 326 8.96 -27.87 -12.69
N VAL A 327 8.98 -26.92 -11.75
CA VAL A 327 9.55 -27.11 -10.42
C VAL A 327 8.70 -28.09 -9.62
N VAL A 328 7.38 -28.13 -9.90
CA VAL A 328 6.46 -29.12 -9.34
C VAL A 328 5.63 -29.78 -10.45
N GLY A 329 5.32 -31.06 -10.29
CA GLY A 329 4.43 -31.81 -11.18
C GLY A 329 2.98 -31.32 -11.15
N SER A 330 2.31 -31.38 -12.30
CA SER A 330 0.92 -30.91 -12.46
C SER A 330 -0.08 -31.72 -11.63
N GLU A 331 0.26 -32.94 -11.23
CA GLU A 331 -0.57 -33.80 -10.39
C GLU A 331 -0.80 -33.24 -8.98
N TRP A 332 0.07 -32.35 -8.51
CA TRP A 332 -0.04 -31.72 -7.19
C TRP A 332 -0.60 -30.31 -7.22
N LYS A 333 -0.84 -29.73 -8.41
CA LYS A 333 -1.32 -28.35 -8.58
C LYS A 333 -2.50 -28.02 -7.66
N ASN A 334 -3.58 -28.82 -7.71
CA ASN A 334 -4.79 -28.52 -6.93
C ASN A 334 -4.59 -28.64 -5.41
N LYS A 335 -3.72 -29.56 -4.97
CA LYS A 335 -3.40 -29.71 -3.54
C LYS A 335 -2.58 -28.53 -3.04
N LEU A 336 -1.59 -28.10 -3.83
CA LEU A 336 -0.76 -26.95 -3.48
C LEU A 336 -1.53 -25.63 -3.55
N LEU A 337 -2.43 -25.45 -4.52
CA LEU A 337 -3.35 -24.30 -4.54
C LEU A 337 -4.24 -24.27 -3.30
N SER A 338 -4.67 -25.44 -2.80
CA SER A 338 -5.42 -25.52 -1.55
C SER A 338 -4.60 -25.05 -0.34
N ALA A 339 -3.30 -25.38 -0.30
CA ALA A 339 -2.38 -24.93 0.75
C ALA A 339 -2.00 -23.45 0.59
N GLU A 340 -1.85 -22.94 -0.63
CA GLU A 340 -1.55 -21.53 -0.92
C GLU A 340 -2.68 -20.58 -0.47
N ARG A 341 -3.91 -21.08 -0.29
CA ARG A 341 -4.99 -20.33 0.36
C ARG A 341 -4.71 -19.96 1.81
N ALA A 342 -3.77 -20.63 2.48
CA ALA A 342 -3.27 -20.17 3.78
C ALA A 342 -2.58 -18.80 3.71
N VAL A 343 -2.15 -18.38 2.51
CA VAL A 343 -1.50 -17.10 2.23
C VAL A 343 -2.46 -16.11 1.56
N THR A 344 -3.20 -16.57 0.55
CA THR A 344 -4.14 -15.72 -0.23
C THR A 344 -5.52 -15.58 0.42
N GLY A 345 -5.79 -16.42 1.42
CA GLY A 345 -7.02 -16.47 2.19
C GLY A 345 -8.08 -17.43 1.63
N TYR A 346 -8.94 -17.91 2.53
CA TYR A 346 -10.07 -18.78 2.20
C TYR A 346 -11.31 -17.94 1.94
N LYS A 347 -12.17 -18.35 1.02
CA LYS A 347 -13.47 -17.71 0.82
C LYS A 347 -14.50 -18.32 1.76
N ASP A 348 -15.07 -17.50 2.62
CA ASP A 348 -16.18 -17.91 3.50
C ASP A 348 -17.44 -18.13 2.65
N PRO A 349 -18.01 -19.35 2.61
CA PRO A 349 -19.20 -19.65 1.80
C PRO A 349 -20.44 -18.83 2.19
N TYR A 350 -20.51 -18.34 3.43
CA TYR A 350 -21.68 -17.63 3.94
C TYR A 350 -21.62 -16.12 3.68
N THR A 351 -20.42 -15.53 3.74
CA THR A 351 -20.24 -14.07 3.63
C THR A 351 -19.54 -13.63 2.34
N GLY A 352 -18.86 -14.54 1.63
CA GLY A 352 -18.01 -14.23 0.48
C GLY A 352 -16.68 -13.54 0.84
N ASN A 353 -16.48 -13.20 2.11
CA ASN A 353 -15.28 -12.52 2.60
C ASN A 353 -14.08 -13.46 2.58
N THR A 354 -12.90 -12.87 2.46
CA THR A 354 -11.63 -13.59 2.61
C THR A 354 -11.32 -13.73 4.11
N ILE A 355 -11.12 -14.97 4.57
CA ILE A 355 -10.81 -15.31 5.96
C ILE A 355 -9.44 -16.00 6.06
N SER A 356 -8.83 -15.91 7.25
CA SER A 356 -7.54 -16.53 7.55
C SER A 356 -7.61 -18.06 7.63
N LEU A 357 -6.43 -18.70 7.60
CA LEU A 357 -6.27 -20.13 7.81
C LEU A 357 -6.92 -20.59 9.13
N PHE A 358 -6.71 -19.83 10.21
CA PHE A 358 -7.26 -20.13 11.52
C PHE A 358 -8.79 -19.99 11.58
N GLN A 359 -9.34 -18.94 10.96
CA GLN A 359 -10.79 -18.78 10.87
C GLN A 359 -11.43 -19.89 10.02
N ALA A 360 -10.76 -20.32 8.94
CA ALA A 360 -11.20 -21.45 8.14
C ALA A 360 -11.19 -22.76 8.94
N LEU A 361 -10.19 -22.93 9.83
CA LEU A 361 -10.10 -24.06 10.78
C LEU A 361 -11.26 -24.04 11.78
N GLN A 362 -11.57 -22.89 12.38
CA GLN A 362 -12.68 -22.73 13.33
C GLN A 362 -14.06 -23.01 12.69
N LYS A 363 -14.19 -22.73 11.39
CA LYS A 363 -15.42 -22.98 10.61
C LYS A 363 -15.46 -24.37 9.96
N ASP A 364 -14.51 -25.25 10.28
CA ASP A 364 -14.38 -26.60 9.72
C ASP A 364 -14.35 -26.62 8.16
N LEU A 365 -13.86 -25.55 7.53
CA LEU A 365 -13.71 -25.46 6.07
C LEU A 365 -12.47 -26.19 5.56
N ILE A 366 -11.57 -26.54 6.48
CA ILE A 366 -10.35 -27.31 6.24
C ILE A 366 -10.25 -28.44 7.25
N VAL A 367 -9.61 -29.54 6.84
CA VAL A 367 -9.32 -30.67 7.75
C VAL A 367 -8.40 -30.20 8.86
N LYS A 368 -8.72 -30.55 10.11
CA LYS A 368 -8.03 -30.02 11.30
C LYS A 368 -6.52 -30.27 11.29
N ASP A 369 -6.11 -31.53 11.14
CA ASP A 369 -4.68 -31.91 11.13
C ASP A 369 -3.91 -31.20 10.00
N HIS A 370 -4.55 -31.03 8.84
CA HIS A 370 -3.96 -30.29 7.74
C HIS A 370 -3.78 -28.81 8.09
N GLY A 371 -4.81 -28.16 8.65
CA GLY A 371 -4.76 -26.76 9.06
C GLY A 371 -3.75 -26.47 10.16
N ILE A 372 -3.70 -27.32 11.20
CA ILE A 372 -2.74 -27.23 12.31
C ILE A 372 -1.30 -27.29 11.78
N ARG A 373 -1.02 -28.24 10.88
CA ARG A 373 0.30 -28.38 10.24
C ARG A 373 0.71 -27.13 9.45
N LEU A 374 -0.22 -26.49 8.74
CA LEU A 374 0.07 -25.26 8.00
C LEU A 374 0.31 -24.07 8.93
N LEU A 375 -0.47 -23.95 10.02
CA LEU A 375 -0.26 -22.91 11.04
C LEU A 375 1.12 -23.03 11.70
N GLU A 376 1.51 -24.25 12.04
CA GLU A 376 2.80 -24.56 12.61
C GLU A 376 3.97 -24.10 11.70
N ALA A 377 3.87 -24.38 10.39
CA ALA A 377 4.86 -23.94 9.42
C ALA A 377 4.94 -22.40 9.30
N GLN A 378 3.80 -21.69 9.38
CA GLN A 378 3.79 -20.22 9.38
C GLN A 378 4.48 -19.65 10.62
N ILE A 379 4.15 -20.16 11.81
CA ILE A 379 4.76 -19.70 13.07
C ILE A 379 6.27 -19.93 13.05
N ALA A 380 6.70 -21.15 12.70
CA ALA A 380 8.10 -21.53 12.66
C ALA A 380 8.92 -20.72 11.64
N THR A 381 8.27 -20.17 10.61
CA THR A 381 8.96 -19.34 9.61
C THR A 381 8.86 -17.84 9.91
N GLY A 382 8.20 -17.37 10.97
CA GLY A 382 8.29 -15.96 11.39
C GLY A 382 6.98 -15.33 11.85
N GLY A 383 5.84 -16.00 11.70
CA GLY A 383 4.56 -15.53 12.22
C GLY A 383 3.36 -15.95 11.37
N ILE A 384 2.18 -15.66 11.89
CA ILE A 384 0.90 -15.96 11.22
C ILE A 384 0.72 -15.02 10.03
N ILE A 385 0.24 -15.54 8.90
CA ILE A 385 0.01 -14.72 7.70
C ILE A 385 -1.36 -14.05 7.75
N ASP A 386 -1.39 -12.73 7.51
CA ASP A 386 -2.60 -11.97 7.24
C ASP A 386 -2.92 -12.07 5.73
N PRO A 387 -4.02 -12.75 5.33
CA PRO A 387 -4.36 -12.91 3.93
C PRO A 387 -4.90 -11.62 3.27
N VAL A 388 -5.38 -10.65 4.07
CA VAL A 388 -5.94 -9.40 3.57
C VAL A 388 -4.80 -8.48 3.17
N HIS A 389 -3.86 -8.26 4.09
CA HIS A 389 -2.73 -7.34 3.95
C HIS A 389 -1.44 -8.02 3.46
N SER A 390 -1.46 -9.33 3.20
CA SER A 390 -0.40 -10.08 2.52
C SER A 390 0.99 -10.00 3.18
N HIS A 391 1.05 -9.96 4.50
CA HIS A 391 2.30 -10.05 5.26
C HIS A 391 2.05 -10.83 6.55
N ARG A 392 3.12 -11.14 7.28
CA ARG A 392 3.03 -11.84 8.56
C ARG A 392 2.88 -10.86 9.70
N VAL A 393 2.10 -11.25 10.69
CA VAL A 393 1.87 -10.47 11.89
C VAL A 393 2.48 -11.17 13.11
N PRO A 394 2.95 -10.40 14.12
CA PRO A 394 3.32 -10.95 15.42
C PRO A 394 2.13 -11.69 16.06
N VAL A 395 2.41 -12.71 16.89
CA VAL A 395 1.39 -13.53 17.56
C VAL A 395 0.36 -12.67 18.31
N GLN A 396 0.80 -11.62 19.01
CA GLN A 396 -0.10 -10.74 19.75
C GLN A 396 -1.05 -9.93 18.85
N VAL A 397 -0.59 -9.55 17.66
CA VAL A 397 -1.44 -8.88 16.67
C VAL A 397 -2.37 -9.90 16.00
N ALA A 398 -1.91 -11.13 15.78
CA ALA A 398 -2.73 -12.22 15.28
C ALA A 398 -3.92 -12.52 16.22
N TYR A 399 -3.71 -12.46 17.54
CA TYR A 399 -4.79 -12.57 18.55
C TYR A 399 -5.81 -11.44 18.41
N GLN A 400 -5.34 -10.19 18.30
CA GLN A 400 -6.20 -9.02 18.16
C GLN A 400 -7.06 -9.05 16.89
N ARG A 401 -6.49 -9.57 15.79
CA ARG A 401 -7.17 -9.71 14.49
C ARG A 401 -8.00 -10.99 14.37
N GLY A 402 -7.97 -11.88 15.37
CA GLY A 402 -8.66 -13.17 15.34
C GLY A 402 -8.11 -14.14 14.29
N TYR A 403 -6.85 -13.99 13.90
CA TYR A 403 -6.13 -14.92 13.01
C TYR A 403 -5.41 -16.03 13.78
N PHE A 404 -5.41 -15.95 15.09
CA PHE A 404 -4.85 -16.96 15.99
C PHE A 404 -5.46 -16.75 17.38
N ASP A 405 -5.32 -17.73 18.28
CA ASP A 405 -5.74 -17.58 19.67
C ASP A 405 -4.80 -18.32 20.65
N GLU A 406 -4.97 -18.05 21.94
CA GLU A 406 -4.15 -18.65 23.00
C GLU A 406 -4.36 -20.17 23.08
N GLY A 407 -5.58 -20.65 22.82
CA GLY A 407 -5.91 -22.08 22.85
C GLY A 407 -5.13 -22.86 21.79
N MET A 408 -5.10 -22.37 20.55
CA MET A 408 -4.30 -22.97 19.48
C MET A 408 -2.80 -22.83 19.73
N ASN A 409 -2.36 -21.73 20.34
CA ASN A 409 -0.96 -21.57 20.73
C ASN A 409 -0.52 -22.61 21.77
N GLN A 410 -1.40 -22.95 22.72
CA GLN A 410 -1.14 -24.01 23.69
C GLN A 410 -1.05 -25.38 22.99
N ILE A 411 -1.99 -25.68 22.08
CA ILE A 411 -1.96 -26.91 21.27
C ILE A 411 -0.64 -27.03 20.50
N LEU A 412 -0.18 -25.96 19.84
CA LEU A 412 1.07 -25.98 19.07
C LEU A 412 2.33 -25.97 19.93
N SER A 413 2.23 -25.55 21.19
CA SER A 413 3.34 -25.60 22.16
C SER A 413 3.49 -26.97 22.80
N ASP A 414 2.38 -27.70 22.95
CA ASP A 414 2.37 -29.05 23.52
C ASP A 414 2.86 -30.07 22.48
N ALA A 415 3.94 -30.76 22.81
CA ALA A 415 4.65 -31.69 21.93
C ALA A 415 4.00 -33.10 21.85
N ASP A 416 2.68 -33.17 21.96
CA ASP A 416 1.89 -34.39 21.79
C ASP A 416 1.88 -34.88 20.33
N ASP A 417 1.29 -36.05 20.06
CA ASP A 417 1.33 -36.69 18.73
C ASP A 417 0.63 -35.85 17.64
N ASP A 418 -0.39 -35.08 18.02
CA ASP A 418 -1.26 -34.35 17.10
C ASP A 418 -0.56 -33.15 16.39
N THR A 419 0.60 -32.70 16.89
CA THR A 419 1.38 -31.60 16.28
C THR A 419 2.55 -32.08 15.43
N LYS A 420 2.85 -33.38 15.41
CA LYS A 420 3.99 -33.95 14.67
C LYS A 420 3.63 -34.24 13.21
N GLY A 421 3.27 -33.19 12.48
CA GLY A 421 2.78 -33.29 11.11
C GLY A 421 3.83 -33.59 10.03
N PHE A 422 5.13 -33.59 10.38
CA PHE A 422 6.24 -33.73 9.44
C PHE A 422 7.09 -34.96 9.74
N PHE A 423 7.59 -35.62 8.69
CA PHE A 423 8.41 -36.83 8.82
C PHE A 423 9.86 -36.54 8.44
N ASP A 424 10.80 -36.87 9.32
CA ASP A 424 12.24 -36.79 9.02
C ASP A 424 12.69 -38.08 8.28
N PRO A 425 13.12 -37.99 7.01
CA PRO A 425 13.58 -39.15 6.25
C PRO A 425 14.84 -39.81 6.84
N ASN A 426 15.60 -39.10 7.69
CA ASN A 426 16.88 -39.58 8.23
C ASN A 426 16.68 -40.42 9.48
N THR A 427 15.91 -39.91 10.43
CA THR A 427 15.63 -40.57 11.71
C THR A 427 14.38 -41.46 11.66
N GLN A 428 13.54 -41.29 10.64
CA GLN A 428 12.22 -41.93 10.49
C GLN A 428 11.25 -41.58 11.62
N GLU A 429 11.37 -40.39 12.20
CA GLU A 429 10.52 -39.88 13.27
C GLU A 429 9.56 -38.82 12.75
N ASN A 430 8.37 -38.75 13.37
CA ASN A 430 7.46 -37.63 13.20
C ASN A 430 7.89 -36.48 14.12
N LEU A 431 7.94 -35.28 13.57
CA LEU A 431 8.43 -34.06 14.21
C LEU A 431 7.52 -32.89 13.90
N THR A 432 7.68 -31.86 14.72
CA THR A 432 7.22 -30.51 14.44
C THR A 432 8.05 -29.89 13.32
N TYR A 433 7.48 -28.95 12.56
CA TYR A 433 8.19 -28.22 11.51
C TYR A 433 9.43 -27.52 12.05
N LEU A 434 9.32 -26.89 13.23
CA LEU A 434 10.43 -26.20 13.87
C LEU A 434 11.61 -27.15 14.15
N LYS A 435 11.34 -28.33 14.74
CA LYS A 435 12.36 -29.36 15.01
C LYS A 435 12.96 -29.95 13.73
N LEU A 436 12.22 -29.95 12.62
CA LEU A 436 12.74 -30.39 11.33
C LEU A 436 13.66 -29.31 10.73
N VAL A 437 13.28 -28.03 10.80
CA VAL A 437 14.11 -26.91 10.37
C VAL A 437 15.42 -26.84 11.16
N GLU A 438 15.40 -27.07 12.47
CA GLU A 438 16.61 -27.12 13.32
C GLU A 438 17.62 -28.19 12.90
N ARG A 439 17.17 -29.25 12.23
CA ARG A 439 18.03 -30.33 11.69
C ARG A 439 18.52 -30.04 10.26
N CYS A 440 18.03 -29.00 9.61
CA CYS A 440 18.40 -28.65 8.25
C CYS A 440 19.72 -27.87 8.19
N ILE A 441 20.37 -27.89 7.03
CA ILE A 441 21.62 -27.16 6.77
C ILE A 441 21.27 -25.90 5.97
N THR A 442 21.80 -24.75 6.39
CA THR A 442 21.63 -23.50 5.63
C THR A 442 22.81 -23.33 4.67
N ASP A 443 22.51 -23.14 3.39
CA ASP A 443 23.50 -22.85 2.36
C ASP A 443 24.05 -21.42 2.58
N PRO A 444 25.38 -21.24 2.78
CA PRO A 444 25.96 -19.94 3.05
C PRO A 444 25.91 -18.97 1.84
N ILE A 445 25.72 -19.47 0.61
CA ILE A 445 25.70 -18.66 -0.61
C ILE A 445 24.27 -18.19 -0.91
N THR A 446 23.30 -19.10 -0.89
CA THR A 446 21.90 -18.77 -1.20
C THR A 446 21.11 -18.32 0.01
N GLY A 447 21.61 -18.61 1.22
CA GLY A 447 20.90 -18.40 2.48
C GLY A 447 19.74 -19.37 2.68
N LEU A 448 19.50 -20.34 1.79
CA LEU A 448 18.36 -21.26 1.86
C LEU A 448 18.62 -22.44 2.80
N THR A 449 17.58 -22.85 3.53
CA THR A 449 17.65 -23.98 4.46
C THR A 449 17.22 -25.27 3.76
N ASN A 450 18.11 -26.26 3.67
CA ASN A 450 17.89 -27.52 2.96
C ASN A 450 17.92 -28.71 3.94
N ALA A 451 17.00 -29.65 3.76
CA ALA A 451 16.98 -30.89 4.51
C ALA A 451 18.18 -31.76 4.08
N ALA A 452 19.02 -32.19 5.03
CA ALA A 452 20.11 -33.09 4.73
C ALA A 452 19.56 -34.49 4.41
N CYS A 453 20.08 -35.15 3.38
CA CYS A 453 19.79 -36.56 3.11
C CYS A 453 21.09 -37.38 3.22
N PRO A 454 21.10 -38.52 3.95
CA PRO A 454 22.24 -39.42 3.99
C PRO A 454 22.47 -40.06 2.62
N PRO A 455 23.69 -40.56 2.35
CA PRO A 455 23.96 -41.32 1.14
C PRO A 455 22.99 -42.50 1.03
N PRO A 456 22.55 -42.86 -0.19
CA PRO A 456 21.73 -44.05 -0.39
C PRO A 456 22.49 -45.27 0.16
N SER A 457 21.85 -46.00 1.07
CA SER A 457 22.39 -47.27 1.56
C SER A 457 22.52 -48.24 0.37
N PRO A 458 23.67 -48.92 0.20
CA PRO A 458 23.85 -49.86 -0.90
C PRO A 458 22.76 -50.94 -0.84
N GLU A 459 22.15 -51.19 -1.99
CA GLU A 459 21.03 -52.10 -2.19
C GLU A 459 21.29 -53.44 -1.48
N ARG A 460 20.46 -53.79 -0.49
CA ARG A 460 20.40 -55.17 -0.01
C ARG A 460 19.66 -55.99 -1.07
N GLY A 461 20.44 -56.79 -1.80
CA GLY A 461 19.94 -57.82 -2.70
C GLY A 461 18.92 -58.74 -2.02
N SER A 462 17.97 -59.14 -2.85
CA SER A 462 16.95 -60.18 -2.72
C SER A 462 16.99 -61.15 -1.50
N SER A 463 15.77 -61.35 -0.96
CA SER A 463 15.19 -62.57 -0.37
C SER A 463 15.51 -62.96 1.08
N SER A 464 14.55 -62.75 1.98
CA SER A 464 13.93 -63.78 2.87
C SER A 464 12.82 -63.14 3.76
N PRO A 465 11.78 -63.89 4.18
CA PRO A 465 10.51 -63.31 4.63
C PRO A 465 10.56 -62.77 6.06
N ALA A 466 9.77 -61.73 6.30
CA ALA A 466 9.64 -61.06 7.60
C ALA A 466 8.98 -61.95 8.67
N PRO A 467 9.39 -61.86 9.95
CA PRO A 467 8.65 -62.48 11.05
C PRO A 467 7.36 -61.67 11.33
N SER A 468 6.29 -62.41 11.62
CA SER A 468 4.97 -61.90 12.00
C SER A 468 5.02 -60.92 13.18
N ARG A 469 4.45 -59.72 13.01
CA ARG A 469 4.21 -58.72 14.07
C ARG A 469 2.78 -58.87 14.65
N PRO A 470 2.56 -58.67 15.96
CA PRO A 470 1.22 -58.69 16.57
C PRO A 470 0.46 -57.37 16.32
N PRO A 471 -0.88 -57.32 16.51
CA PRO A 471 -1.70 -56.19 16.09
C PRO A 471 -1.70 -55.05 17.11
N GLY A 472 -1.52 -53.80 16.63
CA GLY A 472 -1.58 -52.58 17.43
C GLY A 472 -1.79 -51.32 16.57
N ARG A 473 -3.07 -51.02 16.35
CA ARG A 473 -3.80 -49.78 15.99
C ARG A 473 -3.19 -48.64 15.14
N ALA A 474 -4.06 -48.22 14.20
CA ALA A 474 -4.21 -46.93 13.50
C ALA A 474 -3.20 -46.56 12.40
N GLY A 475 -3.36 -47.18 11.24
CA GLY A 475 -2.79 -46.69 9.97
C GLY A 475 -3.75 -45.74 9.26
N TRP A 476 -3.24 -44.56 8.91
CA TRP A 476 -3.81 -43.58 7.99
C TRP A 476 -4.31 -44.25 6.69
N ARG A 477 -5.62 -44.23 6.46
CA ARG A 477 -6.21 -44.55 5.15
C ARG A 477 -6.75 -43.26 4.53
N TYR A 478 -6.05 -42.77 3.52
CA TYR A 478 -6.65 -41.89 2.51
C TYR A 478 -7.85 -42.62 1.88
N ARG A 479 -9.08 -42.24 2.24
CA ARG A 479 -10.26 -42.53 1.41
C ARG A 479 -10.54 -41.31 0.55
N ALA A 480 -10.34 -41.46 -0.76
CA ALA A 480 -10.91 -40.58 -1.75
C ALA A 480 -12.45 -40.72 -1.70
N ALA A 481 -13.14 -39.60 -1.46
CA ALA A 481 -14.58 -39.54 -1.64
C ALA A 481 -14.88 -39.37 -3.14
N ALA A 482 -15.28 -40.46 -3.78
CA ALA A 482 -15.96 -40.41 -5.07
C ALA A 482 -17.47 -40.28 -4.79
N ALA A 483 -18.04 -39.13 -5.16
CA ALA A 483 -19.49 -38.98 -5.24
C ALA A 483 -19.99 -39.90 -6.36
N SER A 484 -20.85 -40.86 -6.02
CA SER A 484 -21.59 -41.67 -6.98
C SER A 484 -23.06 -41.26 -6.87
N ASP A 485 -23.55 -40.59 -7.92
CA ASP A 485 -24.98 -40.35 -8.10
C ASP A 485 -25.65 -41.67 -8.46
N SER A 486 -26.54 -42.12 -7.57
CA SER A 486 -27.44 -43.25 -7.77
C SER A 486 -28.61 -42.85 -8.65
N THR A 487 -28.59 -43.27 -9.91
CA THR A 487 -29.77 -43.21 -10.79
C THR A 487 -30.59 -44.49 -10.59
N SER A 488 -31.68 -44.41 -9.85
CA SER A 488 -32.76 -45.40 -9.88
C SER A 488 -34.02 -44.72 -10.41
N GLY A 489 -34.38 -45.00 -11.65
CA GLY A 489 -35.60 -44.50 -12.25
C GLY A 489 -35.96 -45.23 -13.54
N SER A 490 -37.02 -46.03 -13.48
CA SER A 490 -37.78 -46.52 -14.63
C SER A 490 -39.20 -46.83 -14.14
N PRO A 491 -40.20 -46.89 -15.02
CA PRO A 491 -40.66 -45.86 -15.96
C PRO A 491 -42.17 -45.63 -15.78
N CYS A 492 -42.77 -44.56 -16.34
CA CYS A 492 -44.17 -44.56 -16.81
C CYS A 492 -44.55 -43.24 -17.51
N GLU A 493 -45.02 -43.41 -18.75
CA GLU A 493 -46.14 -42.74 -19.46
C GLU A 493 -46.07 -41.23 -19.80
N GLY A 494 -46.21 -40.93 -21.11
CA GLY A 494 -46.49 -39.60 -21.68
C GLY A 494 -47.98 -39.18 -21.50
N PRO A 495 -48.59 -38.32 -22.36
CA PRO A 495 -48.15 -37.79 -23.66
C PRO A 495 -48.35 -36.25 -23.88
N SER A 496 -47.78 -35.73 -24.99
CA SER A 496 -48.13 -34.53 -25.80
C SER A 496 -48.30 -33.18 -25.05
N TRP A 497 -48.17 -31.95 -25.59
CA TRP A 497 -48.57 -31.32 -26.85
C TRP A 497 -47.90 -29.93 -26.99
N ALA A 498 -47.75 -29.48 -28.25
CA ALA A 498 -47.78 -28.09 -28.76
C ALA A 498 -46.62 -27.11 -28.39
N THR A 499 -45.69 -26.77 -29.30
CA THR A 499 -45.70 -25.80 -30.44
C THR A 499 -45.55 -24.31 -30.11
N ASN A 500 -44.70 -23.68 -30.95
CA ASN A 500 -44.60 -22.25 -31.34
C ASN A 500 -43.84 -21.30 -30.39
N GLN A 501 -43.01 -20.35 -30.84
CA GLN A 501 -42.67 -19.86 -32.19
C GLN A 501 -41.40 -18.99 -32.14
N CYS A 502 -40.78 -18.83 -33.30
CA CYS A 502 -39.61 -18.01 -33.64
C CYS A 502 -39.83 -16.47 -33.60
N GLY A 503 -38.71 -15.74 -33.70
CA GLY A 503 -38.59 -14.36 -34.24
C GLY A 503 -38.12 -13.35 -33.19
N CYS A 504 -37.06 -12.55 -33.37
CA CYS A 504 -36.28 -12.12 -34.53
C CYS A 504 -34.79 -11.99 -34.19
#